data_AF-A0A6J1V1N0-F1
#
_entry.id   AF-A0A6J1V1N0-F1
#
_cell.length_a   1.000
_cell.length_b   1.000
_cell.length_c   1.000
_cell.angle_alpha   90.00
_cell.angle_beta   90.00
_cell.angle_gamma   90.00
#
_symmetry.space_group_name_H-M   'P 1'
#
loop_
_entity.id
_entity.type
_entity.pdbx_description
1 polymer ?
#
loop_
_entity_poly.entity_id
_entity_poly.type
_entity_poly.pdbx_seq_one_letter_code
_entity_poly.pdbx_strand_id
1 'polypeptide(L)'
;MASPALPEVSPILTVPSFGEKPRHLSSSSRLDSKLSNGLEQGNHFIYVDVNHVTKLLEETDSNIDEQIQACQKVAKHYEYGVPLNDLAQISKILNLCVEKIQVDNVFIEITCEILKLYGLPFYKKKLSDEGKYAKEVQESIAQFGNIRCYKELLIHFIVMEYSYVKICLYLNQKNVCNLILGILVEFCDNPKTVSHINVWRGRKDQTAANLLINLWRQEEEEMGVKHDKAGRIVDTKKPLVGQFQKTQEVIPMPASCPTIAVMDVAENMRAKIYCLICKLGFENLPGLCARDFVTLAIIRRYLDFKVGEIWDEVCAELKKEKFRPVTPDQEALQLITEALENVGKIVVSLQTEMLESQQFQELQEEEKCYGKIHSLHKQKEIVNKSWENFLARTSNYEALKKAKRLREKSIENSKPKIKHYSATFHPTDIKGLNTTVASGRLVTVESTPSELIGGPLADTDLALKKLPIRGGALKKFEGVKVIDSFKKSSVTVK
;
A
#
# COMPACT_ATOMS: atom_id res chain seq x y z
N MET A 1 -28.93 18.13 -64.83
CA MET A 1 -29.31 19.31 -64.03
C MET A 1 -30.39 18.89 -63.05
N ALA A 2 -30.00 18.62 -61.80
CA ALA A 2 -30.84 18.55 -60.60
C ALA A 2 -29.97 17.89 -59.51
N SER A 3 -29.58 18.67 -58.50
CA SER A 3 -29.04 18.16 -57.24
C SER A 3 -30.11 17.37 -56.49
N PRO A 4 -29.70 16.38 -55.70
CA PRO A 4 -30.36 16.12 -54.43
C PRO A 4 -29.39 16.02 -53.25
N ALA A 5 -29.64 16.91 -52.29
CA ALA A 5 -29.62 16.71 -50.84
C ALA A 5 -28.49 15.86 -50.21
N LEU A 6 -27.58 16.57 -49.53
CA LEU A 6 -26.79 16.08 -48.41
C LEU A 6 -27.70 15.77 -47.20
N PRO A 7 -27.53 14.65 -46.49
CA PRO A 7 -28.20 14.40 -45.21
C PRO A 7 -27.55 15.17 -44.05
N GLU A 8 -28.43 15.53 -43.11
CA GLU A 8 -28.25 16.42 -41.96
C GLU A 8 -27.07 16.09 -41.04
N VAL A 9 -26.29 17.12 -40.73
CA VAL A 9 -25.29 17.13 -39.66
C VAL A 9 -26.04 17.39 -38.34
N SER A 10 -25.96 16.45 -37.41
CA SER A 10 -26.46 16.63 -36.04
C SER A 10 -25.71 17.76 -35.32
N PRO A 11 -26.39 18.57 -34.48
CA PRO A 11 -25.82 19.80 -33.95
C PRO A 11 -24.69 19.54 -32.94
N ILE A 12 -23.58 20.24 -33.17
CA ILE A 12 -22.48 20.41 -32.23
C ILE A 12 -23.02 21.09 -30.97
N LEU A 13 -22.95 20.41 -29.84
CA LEU A 13 -23.22 20.98 -28.52
C LEU A 13 -22.20 22.09 -28.23
N THR A 14 -22.64 23.33 -28.36
CA THR A 14 -21.91 24.53 -27.97
C THR A 14 -21.73 24.53 -26.45
N VAL A 15 -20.49 24.34 -26.00
CA VAL A 15 -20.09 24.49 -24.60
C VAL A 15 -20.20 25.98 -24.24
N PRO A 16 -20.96 26.39 -23.20
CA PRO A 16 -21.03 27.80 -22.81
C PRO A 16 -19.71 28.24 -22.18
N SER A 17 -19.10 29.29 -22.73
CA SER A 17 -18.00 30.01 -22.09
C SER A 17 -18.54 30.72 -20.85
N PHE A 18 -18.18 30.25 -19.66
CA PHE A 18 -18.43 30.96 -18.41
C PHE A 18 -17.12 31.57 -17.93
N GLY A 19 -17.08 32.91 -17.95
CA GLY A 19 -15.96 33.71 -17.46
C GLY A 19 -15.65 33.41 -15.99
N GLU A 20 -14.35 33.40 -15.71
CA GLU A 20 -13.79 33.28 -14.37
C GLU A 20 -14.27 34.43 -13.49
N LYS A 21 -15.05 34.08 -12.45
CA LYS A 21 -15.15 34.83 -11.20
C LYS A 21 -14.88 33.88 -10.04
N PRO A 22 -14.04 34.26 -9.07
CA PRO A 22 -13.60 33.37 -8.00
C PRO A 22 -14.77 33.07 -7.05
N ARG A 23 -15.14 31.79 -6.94
CA ARG A 23 -16.05 31.32 -5.88
C ARG A 23 -15.26 31.18 -4.59
N HIS A 24 -15.60 32.02 -3.60
CA HIS A 24 -15.26 31.83 -2.21
C HIS A 24 -15.73 30.44 -1.73
N LEU A 25 -14.79 29.56 -1.44
CA LEU A 25 -15.01 28.32 -0.69
C LEU A 25 -15.06 28.65 0.81
N SER A 26 -16.26 28.94 1.30
CA SER A 26 -16.57 28.95 2.73
C SER A 26 -16.67 27.51 3.25
N SER A 27 -15.53 26.90 3.51
CA SER A 27 -15.46 25.65 4.31
C SER A 27 -14.15 25.49 5.10
N SER A 28 -13.50 26.60 5.47
CA SER A 28 -12.39 26.62 6.45
C SER A 28 -12.84 26.92 7.90
N SER A 29 -14.06 27.45 8.10
CA SER A 29 -14.45 28.06 9.38
C SER A 29 -14.77 27.09 10.53
N ARG A 30 -14.79 25.77 10.32
CA ARG A 30 -15.04 24.79 11.41
C ARG A 30 -13.78 24.09 11.94
N LEU A 31 -12.65 24.16 11.24
CA LEU A 31 -11.35 23.71 11.77
C LEU A 31 -10.56 24.89 12.33
N ASP A 32 -10.67 26.07 11.71
CA ASP A 32 -10.04 27.29 12.23
C ASP A 32 -10.69 27.78 13.53
N SER A 33 -11.99 27.55 13.74
CA SER A 33 -12.66 27.93 14.99
C SER A 33 -12.30 27.03 16.18
N LYS A 34 -11.81 25.80 15.95
CA LYS A 34 -11.29 24.95 17.04
C LYS A 34 -9.83 25.24 17.37
N LEU A 35 -9.07 25.81 16.43
CA LEU A 35 -7.71 26.32 16.67
C LEU A 35 -7.71 27.74 17.25
N SER A 36 -8.70 28.58 16.91
CA SER A 36 -8.84 29.92 17.50
C SER A 36 -9.47 29.89 18.90
N ASN A 37 -10.40 28.97 19.19
CA ASN A 37 -11.02 28.86 20.51
C ASN A 37 -10.18 28.09 21.55
N GLY A 38 -9.02 27.55 21.16
CA GLY A 38 -8.02 27.00 22.07
C GLY A 38 -7.05 28.06 22.65
N LEU A 39 -7.09 29.29 22.14
CA LEU A 39 -6.21 30.39 22.54
C LEU A 39 -6.80 31.31 23.64
N GLU A 40 -8.01 31.04 24.13
CA GLU A 40 -8.69 31.86 25.15
C GLU A 40 -9.21 31.08 26.36
N GLN A 41 -8.68 29.88 26.66
CA GLN A 41 -8.90 29.25 27.96
C GLN A 41 -7.58 29.04 28.69
N GLY A 42 -7.47 29.72 29.82
CA GLY A 42 -6.24 29.99 30.56
C GLY A 42 -5.41 28.76 30.87
N ASN A 43 -4.16 28.80 30.43
CA ASN A 43 -3.05 28.06 31.01
C ASN A 43 -1.90 29.04 31.21
N HIS A 44 -1.28 29.01 32.39
CA HIS A 44 -0.12 29.82 32.75
C HIS A 44 0.93 29.83 31.63
N PHE A 45 1.10 30.96 30.94
CA PHE A 45 2.24 31.17 30.06
C PHE A 45 3.51 31.15 30.91
N ILE A 46 4.27 30.06 30.82
CA ILE A 46 5.65 30.03 31.33
C ILE A 46 6.44 30.94 30.39
N TYR A 47 6.69 32.17 30.84
CA TYR A 47 7.62 33.06 30.15
C TYR A 47 9.01 32.46 30.26
N VAL A 48 9.61 32.09 29.12
CA VAL A 48 10.96 31.54 29.04
C VAL A 48 11.82 32.51 28.25
N ASP A 49 12.82 33.10 28.91
CA ASP A 49 13.85 33.88 28.22
C ASP A 49 14.92 32.93 27.67
N VAL A 50 14.76 32.55 26.41
CA VAL A 50 15.65 31.63 25.69
C VAL A 50 17.10 32.15 25.63
N ASN A 51 17.30 33.48 25.68
CA ASN A 51 18.64 34.07 25.71
C ASN A 51 19.30 33.89 27.08
N HIS A 52 18.52 33.99 28.16
CA HIS A 52 19.01 33.70 29.50
C HIS A 52 19.41 32.23 29.65
N VAL A 53 18.61 31.31 29.11
CA VAL A 53 18.96 29.87 29.11
C VAL A 53 20.25 29.60 28.34
N THR A 54 20.44 30.26 27.20
CA THR A 54 21.68 30.13 26.41
C THR A 54 22.90 30.59 27.21
N LYS A 55 22.82 31.74 27.90
CA LYS A 55 23.91 32.24 28.75
C LYS A 55 24.20 31.30 29.93
N LEU A 56 23.15 30.79 30.57
CA LEU A 56 23.27 29.86 31.69
C LEU A 56 24.00 28.56 31.29
N LEU A 57 23.84 28.10 30.04
CA LEU A 57 24.52 26.93 29.49
C LEU A 57 25.98 27.23 29.07
N GLU A 58 26.28 28.46 28.65
CA GLU A 58 27.65 28.89 28.32
C GLU A 58 28.52 29.02 29.58
N GLU A 59 27.92 29.35 30.72
CA GLU A 59 28.62 29.47 32.01
C GLU A 59 29.04 28.08 32.55
N THR A 60 30.31 27.96 32.93
CA THR A 60 30.91 26.70 33.41
C THR A 60 30.67 26.44 34.90
N ASP A 61 30.38 27.49 35.67
CA ASP A 61 30.26 27.45 37.14
C ASP A 61 28.80 27.36 37.64
N SER A 62 27.84 27.34 36.72
CA SER A 62 26.41 27.36 37.04
C SER A 62 25.91 25.96 37.45
N ASN A 63 24.95 25.90 38.37
CA ASN A 63 24.45 24.64 38.92
C ASN A 63 23.82 23.77 37.82
N ILE A 64 24.27 22.51 37.70
CA ILE A 64 23.80 21.53 36.72
C ILE A 64 22.27 21.35 36.81
N ASP A 65 21.71 21.32 38.03
CA ASP A 65 20.27 21.18 38.23
C ASP A 65 19.49 22.41 37.72
N GLU A 66 20.06 23.62 37.85
CA GLU A 66 19.45 24.85 37.34
C GLU A 66 19.50 24.90 35.81
N GLN A 67 20.62 24.45 35.21
CA GLN A 67 20.77 24.31 33.77
C GLN A 67 19.75 23.34 33.19
N ILE A 68 19.56 22.17 33.81
CA ILE A 68 18.58 21.16 33.39
C ILE A 68 17.15 21.71 33.54
N GLN A 69 16.81 22.34 34.67
CA GLN A 69 15.48 22.92 34.87
C GLN A 69 15.17 24.05 33.88
N ALA A 70 16.17 24.87 33.53
CA ALA A 70 16.02 25.91 32.51
C ALA A 70 15.72 25.30 31.13
N CYS A 71 16.43 24.24 30.77
CA CYS A 71 16.17 23.48 29.54
C CYS A 71 14.80 22.80 29.54
N GLN A 72 14.35 22.26 30.68
CA GLN A 72 13.02 21.64 30.81
C GLN A 72 11.90 22.67 30.61
N LYS A 73 12.11 23.91 31.08
CA LYS A 73 11.20 25.02 30.82
C LYS A 73 11.14 25.34 29.32
N VAL A 74 12.27 25.31 28.60
CA VAL A 74 12.30 25.48 27.14
C VAL A 74 11.52 24.36 26.45
N ALA A 75 11.77 23.10 26.82
CA ALA A 75 11.04 21.94 26.27
C ALA A 75 9.52 22.06 26.48
N LYS A 76 9.10 22.48 27.68
CA LYS A 76 7.69 22.70 28.00
C LYS A 76 7.08 23.91 27.29
N HIS A 77 7.85 24.97 27.08
CA HIS A 77 7.37 26.17 26.38
C HIS A 77 7.02 25.88 24.92
N TYR A 78 7.80 25.01 24.27
CA TYR A 78 7.64 24.65 22.85
C TYR A 78 6.90 23.31 22.64
N GLU A 79 6.22 22.77 23.66
CA GLU A 79 5.58 21.45 23.65
C GLU A 79 4.54 21.26 22.53
N TYR A 80 3.96 22.35 22.01
CA TYR A 80 2.97 22.30 20.94
C TYR A 80 3.54 22.57 19.53
N GLY A 81 4.77 23.08 19.42
CA GLY A 81 5.41 23.39 18.15
C GLY A 81 6.37 24.59 18.22
N VAL A 82 7.24 24.70 17.22
CA VAL A 82 8.38 25.62 17.22
C VAL A 82 8.21 26.70 16.13
N PRO A 83 8.20 28.00 16.48
CA PRO A 83 8.23 29.08 15.49
C PRO A 83 9.57 29.10 14.73
N LEU A 84 9.54 29.24 13.40
CA LEU A 84 10.77 29.25 12.57
C LEU A 84 11.76 30.37 12.96
N ASN A 85 11.28 31.48 13.51
CA ASN A 85 12.14 32.58 13.96
C ASN A 85 12.96 32.24 15.22
N ASP A 86 12.52 31.26 16.01
CA ASP A 86 13.18 30.86 17.26
C ASP A 86 14.08 29.62 17.05
N LEU A 87 14.04 29.02 15.84
CA LEU A 87 14.77 27.80 15.50
C LEU A 87 16.27 27.93 15.73
N ALA A 88 16.87 29.06 15.34
CA ALA A 88 18.30 29.28 15.52
C ALA A 88 18.72 29.27 17.00
N GLN A 89 17.86 29.78 17.89
CA GLN A 89 18.13 29.81 19.34
C GLN A 89 17.98 28.43 19.96
N ILE A 90 16.93 27.68 19.57
CA ILE A 90 16.74 26.29 20.02
C ILE A 90 17.90 25.41 19.54
N SER A 91 18.35 25.59 18.30
CA SER A 91 19.53 24.91 17.74
C SER A 91 20.81 25.23 18.50
N LYS A 92 20.99 26.49 18.92
CA LYS A 92 22.12 26.87 19.78
C LYS A 92 22.05 26.18 21.14
N ILE A 93 20.89 26.15 21.79
CA ILE A 93 20.69 25.45 23.06
C ILE A 93 20.99 23.96 22.91
N LEU A 94 20.47 23.33 21.86
CA LEU A 94 20.72 21.91 21.58
C LEU A 94 22.22 21.62 21.47
N ASN A 95 22.97 22.41 20.72
CA ASN A 95 24.42 22.23 20.58
C ASN A 95 25.15 22.38 21.92
N LEU A 96 24.79 23.37 22.73
CA LEU A 96 25.38 23.55 24.06
C LEU A 96 25.08 22.37 24.97
N CYS A 97 23.84 21.85 24.96
CA CYS A 97 23.50 20.63 25.70
C CYS A 97 24.35 19.44 25.22
N VAL A 98 24.53 19.29 23.91
CA VAL A 98 25.34 18.21 23.30
C VAL A 98 26.83 18.32 23.66
N GLU A 99 27.38 19.54 23.75
CA GLU A 99 28.75 19.78 24.23
C GLU A 99 28.91 19.38 25.70
N LYS A 100 27.90 19.69 26.54
CA LYS A 100 27.92 19.35 27.97
C LYS A 100 27.83 17.85 28.23
N ILE A 101 27.28 17.04 27.31
CA ILE A 101 27.30 15.57 27.44
C ILE A 101 28.75 15.03 27.51
N GLN A 102 29.73 15.69 26.87
CA GLN A 102 31.14 15.26 26.99
C GLN A 102 31.67 15.36 28.42
N VAL A 103 31.07 16.23 29.23
CA VAL A 103 31.49 16.51 30.60
C VAL A 103 30.64 15.71 31.60
N ASP A 104 29.32 15.63 31.37
CA ASP A 104 28.39 14.91 32.24
C ASP A 104 27.23 14.28 31.46
N ASN A 105 27.06 12.96 31.63
CA ASN A 105 26.00 12.17 30.99
C ASN A 105 24.59 12.52 31.48
N VAL A 106 24.45 13.26 32.59
CA VAL A 106 23.13 13.72 33.08
C VAL A 106 22.41 14.59 32.04
N PHE A 107 23.15 15.24 31.13
CA PHE A 107 22.55 16.04 30.04
C PHE A 107 21.89 15.21 28.93
N ILE A 108 22.04 13.88 28.90
CA ILE A 108 21.48 13.03 27.83
C ILE A 108 19.95 13.12 27.79
N GLU A 109 19.27 13.02 28.94
CA GLU A 109 17.81 13.00 29.01
C GLU A 109 17.22 14.34 28.56
N ILE A 110 17.77 15.45 29.03
CA ILE A 110 17.29 16.78 28.68
C ILE A 110 17.62 17.14 27.22
N THR A 111 18.76 16.69 26.71
CA THR A 111 19.09 16.81 25.27
C THR A 111 18.07 16.03 24.44
N CYS A 112 17.68 14.83 24.88
CA CYS A 112 16.60 14.08 24.23
C CYS A 112 15.30 14.86 24.22
N GLU A 113 14.91 15.51 25.33
CA GLU A 113 13.68 16.32 25.43
C GLU A 113 13.66 17.52 24.49
N ILE A 114 14.75 18.28 24.42
CA ILE A 114 14.88 19.40 23.46
C ILE A 114 14.84 18.87 22.03
N LEU A 115 15.48 17.74 21.77
CA LEU A 115 15.48 17.09 20.47
C LEU A 115 14.06 16.67 20.03
N LYS A 116 13.17 16.32 20.98
CA LYS A 116 11.73 16.03 20.69
C LYS A 116 11.02 17.22 20.05
N LEU A 117 11.45 18.45 20.34
CA LEU A 117 10.82 19.66 19.80
C LEU A 117 10.91 19.73 18.28
N TYR A 118 11.98 19.18 17.69
CA TYR A 118 12.13 19.15 16.23
C TYR A 118 11.19 18.12 15.56
N GLY A 119 10.58 17.23 16.35
CA GLY A 119 9.48 16.37 15.94
C GLY A 119 8.10 17.05 16.00
N LEU A 120 8.00 18.30 16.44
CA LEU A 120 6.74 19.04 16.53
C LEU A 120 6.52 19.92 15.28
N PRO A 121 5.27 20.36 15.00
CA PRO A 121 5.01 21.23 13.85
C PRO A 121 5.78 22.56 13.96
N PHE A 122 6.47 22.94 12.88
CA PHE A 122 7.09 24.26 12.77
C PHE A 122 6.09 25.30 12.26
N TYR A 123 5.96 26.42 12.99
CA TYR A 123 5.01 27.48 12.66
C TYR A 123 5.65 28.58 11.81
N LYS A 124 4.94 28.97 10.75
CA LYS A 124 5.25 30.12 9.89
C LYS A 124 4.42 31.30 10.34
N LYS A 125 5.03 32.48 10.51
CA LYS A 125 4.30 33.73 10.76
C LYS A 125 3.89 34.40 9.45
N LYS A 126 4.68 34.19 8.39
CA LYS A 126 4.45 34.72 7.03
C LYS A 126 4.76 33.65 5.98
N LEU A 127 4.14 33.75 4.80
CA LEU A 127 4.45 32.85 3.66
C LEU A 127 5.91 33.00 3.18
N SER A 128 6.49 34.20 3.30
CA SER A 128 7.90 34.47 2.98
C SER A 128 8.91 33.77 3.90
N ASP A 129 8.46 33.25 5.04
CA ASP A 129 9.33 32.63 6.04
C ASP A 129 9.99 31.34 5.52
N GLU A 130 9.37 30.65 4.55
CA GLU A 130 9.94 29.44 3.93
C GLU A 130 11.29 29.70 3.27
N GLY A 131 11.38 30.74 2.43
CA GLY A 131 12.63 31.12 1.78
C GLY A 131 13.60 31.79 2.74
N LYS A 132 13.08 32.59 3.68
CA LYS A 132 13.91 33.36 4.63
C LYS A 132 14.67 32.46 5.60
N TYR A 133 14.01 31.44 6.16
CA TYR A 133 14.61 30.55 7.17
C TYR A 133 15.11 29.21 6.59
N ALA A 134 15.14 29.05 5.26
CA ALA A 134 15.57 27.80 4.64
C ALA A 134 17.01 27.42 5.02
N LYS A 135 17.90 28.42 5.13
CA LYS A 135 19.30 28.22 5.51
C LYS A 135 19.43 27.80 6.97
N GLU A 136 18.69 28.46 7.86
CA GLU A 136 18.64 28.16 9.29
C GLU A 136 18.07 26.77 9.55
N VAL A 137 17.07 26.34 8.78
CA VAL A 137 16.55 24.96 8.80
C VAL A 137 17.61 23.97 8.33
N GLN A 138 18.33 24.26 7.24
CA GLN A 138 19.42 23.42 6.74
C GLN A 138 20.55 23.28 7.78
N GLU A 139 21.01 24.38 8.36
CA GLU A 139 22.05 24.39 9.40
C GLU A 139 21.60 23.61 10.64
N SER A 140 20.34 23.76 11.06
CA SER A 140 19.76 23.01 12.18
C SER A 140 19.68 21.51 11.89
N ILE A 141 19.37 21.13 10.64
CA ILE A 141 19.35 19.71 10.23
C ILE A 141 20.77 19.12 10.19
N ALA A 142 21.75 19.89 9.70
CA ALA A 142 23.14 19.45 9.64
C ALA A 142 23.70 19.14 11.03
N GLN A 143 23.23 19.85 12.07
CA GLN A 143 23.63 19.60 13.47
C GLN A 143 23.27 18.19 13.95
N PHE A 144 22.19 17.56 13.46
CA PHE A 144 21.89 16.17 13.83
C PHE A 144 22.96 15.18 13.40
N GLY A 145 23.69 15.48 12.31
CA GLY A 145 24.87 14.69 11.91
C GLY A 145 25.96 14.69 12.97
N ASN A 146 26.15 15.81 13.68
CA ASN A 146 27.17 15.93 14.73
C ASN A 146 26.78 15.21 16.04
N ILE A 147 25.48 15.01 16.30
CA ILE A 147 24.96 14.33 17.51
C ILE A 147 25.26 12.81 17.47
N ARG A 148 25.69 12.27 16.32
CA ARG A 148 26.13 10.88 16.10
C ARG A 148 27.13 10.35 17.15
N CYS A 149 27.92 11.21 17.79
CA CYS A 149 28.87 10.81 18.81
C CYS A 149 28.23 10.15 20.05
N TYR A 150 26.91 10.28 20.25
CA TYR A 150 26.22 9.75 21.42
C TYR A 150 25.23 8.65 21.02
N LYS A 151 25.72 7.41 21.00
CA LYS A 151 24.96 6.21 20.60
C LYS A 151 23.62 6.02 21.35
N GLU A 152 23.48 6.59 22.54
CA GLU A 152 22.26 6.51 23.37
C GLU A 152 21.16 7.49 22.91
N LEU A 153 21.52 8.70 22.47
CA LEU A 153 20.62 9.70 21.89
C LEU A 153 19.98 9.19 20.59
N LEU A 154 20.69 8.34 19.85
CA LEU A 154 20.22 7.72 18.60
C LEU A 154 18.95 6.91 18.81
N ILE A 155 18.89 6.09 19.87
CA ILE A 155 17.74 5.23 20.15
C ILE A 155 16.53 6.10 20.51
N HIS A 156 16.73 7.15 21.30
CA HIS A 156 15.67 8.09 21.61
C HIS A 156 15.21 8.83 20.35
N PHE A 157 16.09 9.37 19.51
CA PHE A 157 15.70 10.07 18.27
C PHE A 157 14.95 9.21 17.26
N ILE A 158 15.26 7.91 17.20
CA ILE A 158 14.54 6.95 16.34
C ILE A 158 13.14 6.64 16.92
N VAL A 159 13.01 6.66 18.26
CA VAL A 159 11.73 6.55 18.99
C VAL A 159 10.93 7.87 18.93
N MET A 160 11.63 8.99 18.72
CA MET A 160 11.33 10.33 18.18
C MET A 160 10.09 10.70 17.37
N GLU A 161 9.13 9.80 17.16
CA GLU A 161 7.92 9.99 16.35
C GLU A 161 8.06 10.44 14.88
N TYR A 162 7.11 9.90 14.12
CA TYR A 162 6.74 9.98 12.71
C TYR A 162 6.70 11.36 12.01
N SER A 163 7.16 12.43 12.67
CA SER A 163 7.03 13.82 12.23
C SER A 163 8.19 14.30 11.35
N TYR A 164 9.40 13.79 11.56
CA TYR A 164 10.58 14.30 10.85
C TYR A 164 10.48 14.04 9.35
N VAL A 165 10.12 12.82 8.95
CA VAL A 165 9.85 12.45 7.55
C VAL A 165 8.69 13.28 6.96
N LYS A 166 7.73 13.70 7.80
CA LYS A 166 6.56 14.50 7.43
C LYS A 166 6.93 15.96 7.10
N ILE A 167 7.87 16.55 7.84
CA ILE A 167 8.44 17.89 7.59
C ILE A 167 9.35 17.88 6.35
N CYS A 168 10.13 16.82 6.17
CA CYS A 168 11.09 16.69 5.06
C CYS A 168 10.40 16.60 3.70
N LEU A 169 9.25 15.93 3.61
CA LEU A 169 8.42 15.88 2.40
C LEU A 169 7.61 17.15 2.13
N TYR A 170 7.38 17.99 3.15
CA TYR A 170 6.60 19.20 2.98
C TYR A 170 7.42 20.32 2.31
N LEU A 171 8.73 20.35 2.52
CA LEU A 171 9.57 21.47 2.05
C LEU A 171 10.11 21.31 0.62
N ASN A 172 10.05 20.12 0.00
CA ASN A 172 10.43 19.86 -1.39
C ASN A 172 11.71 20.56 -1.89
N GLN A 173 12.68 20.78 -1.00
CA GLN A 173 13.97 21.38 -1.34
C GLN A 173 15.01 20.27 -1.45
N LYS A 174 15.51 20.07 -2.67
CA LYS A 174 16.48 19.01 -3.03
C LYS A 174 17.67 18.92 -2.08
N ASN A 175 18.27 20.06 -1.72
CA ASN A 175 19.43 20.12 -0.83
C ASN A 175 19.11 19.59 0.58
N VAL A 176 17.91 19.89 1.08
CA VAL A 176 17.45 19.42 2.39
C VAL A 176 17.23 17.91 2.32
N CYS A 177 16.51 17.41 1.31
CA CYS A 177 16.29 15.98 1.10
C CYS A 177 17.61 15.20 0.99
N ASN A 178 18.59 15.73 0.26
CA ASN A 178 19.90 15.11 0.08
C ASN A 178 20.66 14.95 1.41
N LEU A 179 20.63 16.00 2.26
CA LEU A 179 21.23 15.99 3.59
C LEU A 179 20.54 14.97 4.51
N ILE A 180 19.21 14.96 4.52
CA ILE A 180 18.41 14.05 5.34
C ILE A 180 18.66 12.59 4.94
N LEU A 181 18.67 12.28 3.65
CA LEU A 181 18.99 10.94 3.18
C LEU A 181 20.39 10.53 3.63
N GLY A 182 21.35 11.45 3.65
CA GLY A 182 22.68 11.21 4.22
C GLY A 182 22.63 10.84 5.70
N ILE A 183 21.94 11.65 6.51
CA ILE A 183 21.74 11.39 7.94
C ILE A 183 21.03 10.05 8.17
N LEU A 184 20.00 9.72 7.38
CA LEU A 184 19.29 8.45 7.47
C LEU A 184 20.19 7.26 7.13
N VAL A 185 21.06 7.38 6.12
CA VAL A 185 22.05 6.33 5.79
C VAL A 185 22.93 6.05 6.99
N GLU A 186 23.43 7.10 7.66
CA GLU A 186 24.26 6.95 8.86
C GLU A 186 23.49 6.31 10.02
N PHE A 187 22.23 6.71 10.24
CA PHE A 187 21.40 6.12 11.28
C PHE A 187 21.04 4.65 11.01
N CYS A 188 21.00 4.22 9.75
CA CYS A 188 20.77 2.82 9.38
C CYS A 188 21.92 1.88 9.74
N ASP A 189 23.06 2.38 10.24
CA ASP A 189 24.07 1.51 10.86
C ASP A 189 23.56 0.87 12.16
N ASN A 190 22.54 1.44 12.80
CA ASN A 190 21.81 0.78 13.89
C ASN A 190 20.67 -0.08 13.32
N PRO A 191 20.64 -1.41 13.58
CA PRO A 191 19.61 -2.30 13.07
C PRO A 191 18.20 -1.97 13.59
N LYS A 192 18.09 -1.29 14.75
CA LYS A 192 16.79 -0.82 15.26
C LYS A 192 16.20 0.23 14.31
N THR A 193 17.00 1.16 13.79
CA THR A 193 16.56 2.17 12.81
C THR A 193 15.91 1.51 11.60
N VAL A 194 16.54 0.48 11.05
CA VAL A 194 16.05 -0.26 9.89
C VAL A 194 14.66 -0.86 10.17
N SER A 195 14.47 -1.43 11.36
CA SER A 195 13.16 -1.97 11.77
C SER A 195 12.08 -0.88 11.86
N HIS A 196 12.42 0.31 12.39
CA HIS A 196 11.49 1.44 12.45
C HIS A 196 11.15 1.99 11.06
N ILE A 197 12.12 2.08 10.15
CA ILE A 197 11.89 2.51 8.76
C ILE A 197 10.98 1.50 8.02
N ASN A 198 11.15 0.20 8.24
CA ASN A 198 10.31 -0.83 7.61
C ASN A 198 8.85 -0.80 8.09
N VAL A 199 8.60 -0.42 9.34
CA VAL A 199 7.25 -0.29 9.91
C VAL A 199 6.63 1.08 9.58
N TRP A 200 7.43 2.06 9.15
CA TRP A 200 6.93 3.39 8.83
C TRP A 200 5.84 3.37 7.75
N ARG A 201 4.77 4.15 8.00
CA ARG A 201 3.67 4.37 7.08
C ARG A 201 3.38 5.87 6.97
N GLY A 202 3.44 6.38 5.76
CA GLY A 202 3.16 7.76 5.40
C GLY A 202 1.69 8.04 5.16
N ARG A 203 1.41 9.18 4.50
CA ARG A 203 0.05 9.50 4.04
C ARG A 203 -0.41 8.44 3.05
N LYS A 204 -1.67 8.00 3.17
CA LYS A 204 -2.28 6.93 2.35
C LYS A 204 -1.54 5.59 2.46
N ASP A 205 -0.99 5.27 3.64
CA ASP A 205 -0.29 4.01 3.92
C ASP A 205 0.97 3.79 3.03
N GLN A 206 1.56 4.88 2.53
CA GLN A 206 2.78 4.83 1.74
C GLN A 206 3.95 4.27 2.57
N THR A 207 4.64 3.25 2.06
CA THR A 207 5.79 2.65 2.74
C THR A 207 7.07 3.44 2.47
N ALA A 208 8.08 3.30 3.35
CA ALA A 208 9.36 3.97 3.19
C ALA A 208 10.05 3.57 1.87
N ALA A 209 9.98 2.29 1.50
CA ALA A 209 10.48 1.79 0.23
C ALA A 209 9.80 2.45 -0.96
N ASN A 210 8.46 2.54 -0.96
CA ASN A 210 7.73 3.22 -2.03
C ASN A 210 8.13 4.70 -2.14
N LEU A 211 8.33 5.38 -1.01
CA LEU A 211 8.79 6.77 -1.01
C LEU A 211 10.18 6.92 -1.62
N LEU A 212 11.15 6.10 -1.20
CA LEU A 212 12.52 6.12 -1.70
C LEU A 212 12.58 5.86 -3.21
N ILE A 213 11.78 4.91 -3.70
CA ILE A 213 11.66 4.60 -5.13
C ILE A 213 11.05 5.79 -5.89
N ASN A 214 10.07 6.49 -5.32
CA ASN A 214 9.50 7.69 -5.95
C ASN A 214 10.50 8.84 -6.01
N LEU A 215 11.27 9.07 -4.94
CA LEU A 215 12.35 10.07 -4.92
C LEU A 215 13.42 9.75 -5.96
N TRP A 216 13.74 8.47 -6.15
CA TRP A 216 14.66 8.04 -7.20
C TRP A 216 14.15 8.43 -8.59
N ARG A 217 12.88 8.14 -8.91
CA ARG A 217 12.30 8.49 -10.21
C ARG A 217 12.29 9.99 -10.45
N GLN A 218 11.97 10.78 -9.43
CA GLN A 218 12.02 12.23 -9.51
C GLN A 218 13.43 12.74 -9.81
N GLU A 219 14.44 12.20 -9.12
CA GLU A 219 15.84 12.53 -9.38
C GLU A 219 16.24 12.18 -10.82
N GLU A 220 15.88 10.99 -11.31
CA GLU A 220 16.17 10.57 -12.69
C GLU A 220 15.47 11.43 -13.75
N GLU A 221 14.23 11.83 -13.49
CA GLU A 221 13.47 12.73 -14.37
C GLU A 221 14.13 14.11 -14.44
N GLU A 222 14.53 14.68 -13.30
CA GLU A 222 15.26 15.95 -13.23
C GLU A 222 16.62 15.89 -13.94
N MET A 223 17.34 14.78 -13.81
CA MET A 223 18.62 14.57 -14.50
C MET A 223 18.45 14.27 -16.00
N GLY A 224 17.22 14.05 -16.48
CA GLY A 224 16.95 13.72 -17.89
C GLY A 224 17.42 12.32 -18.29
N VAL A 225 17.37 11.35 -17.37
CA VAL A 225 17.63 9.94 -17.68
C VAL A 225 16.48 9.41 -18.55
N LYS A 226 16.82 8.64 -19.60
CA LYS A 226 15.83 8.16 -20.57
C LYS A 226 15.35 6.76 -20.21
N HIS A 227 14.07 6.65 -19.87
CA HIS A 227 13.36 5.39 -19.68
C HIS A 227 12.18 5.28 -20.65
N ASP A 228 11.67 4.07 -20.84
CA ASP A 228 10.44 3.87 -21.61
C ASP A 228 9.18 4.26 -20.79
N LYS A 229 8.00 4.16 -21.39
CA LYS A 229 6.73 4.50 -20.72
C LYS A 229 6.44 3.66 -19.46
N ALA A 230 7.02 2.46 -19.37
CA ALA A 230 6.87 1.55 -18.25
C ALA A 230 7.98 1.72 -17.20
N GLY A 231 8.98 2.58 -17.44
CA GLY A 231 10.12 2.81 -16.56
C GLY A 231 11.27 1.82 -16.78
N ARG A 232 11.32 1.12 -17.92
CA ARG A 232 12.41 0.20 -18.27
C ARG A 232 13.60 0.95 -18.86
N ILE A 233 14.77 0.34 -18.70
CA ILE A 233 16.02 0.83 -19.31
C ILE A 233 15.89 0.77 -20.84
N VAL A 234 16.20 1.89 -21.49
CA VAL A 234 16.21 1.99 -22.97
C VAL A 234 17.61 1.74 -23.53
N ASP A 235 18.64 2.34 -22.91
CA ASP A 235 20.04 2.18 -23.31
C ASP A 235 20.75 1.22 -22.37
N THR A 236 21.04 0.00 -22.82
CA THR A 236 21.71 -1.02 -22.00
C THR A 236 23.18 -0.71 -21.74
N LYS A 237 23.81 0.15 -22.55
CA LYS A 237 25.20 0.58 -22.35
C LYS A 237 25.29 1.71 -21.34
N LYS A 238 24.32 2.63 -21.37
CA LYS A 238 24.29 3.82 -20.53
C LYS A 238 22.95 4.00 -19.81
N PRO A 239 22.60 3.10 -18.86
CA PRO A 239 21.26 3.07 -18.25
C PRO A 239 20.93 4.29 -17.41
N LEU A 240 21.93 4.88 -16.75
CA LEU A 240 21.76 5.91 -15.72
C LEU A 240 22.29 7.30 -16.14
N VAL A 241 22.83 7.40 -17.36
CA VAL A 241 23.49 8.62 -17.83
C VAL A 241 22.45 9.71 -18.10
N GLY A 242 22.55 10.78 -17.30
CA GLY A 242 21.72 11.97 -17.41
C GLY A 242 22.07 12.86 -18.61
N GLN A 243 21.30 13.93 -18.80
CA GLN A 243 21.46 14.88 -19.89
C GLN A 243 22.78 15.67 -19.79
N PHE A 244 23.20 16.04 -18.57
CA PHE A 244 24.45 16.76 -18.33
C PHE A 244 25.68 15.94 -18.77
N GLN A 245 25.80 14.71 -18.26
CA GLN A 245 26.91 13.80 -18.59
C GLN A 245 26.93 13.42 -20.09
N LYS A 246 25.79 13.39 -20.78
CA LYS A 246 25.74 13.20 -22.25
C LYS A 246 26.29 14.37 -23.04
N THR A 247 26.08 15.59 -22.54
CA THR A 247 26.47 16.83 -23.23
C THR A 247 27.92 17.17 -22.96
N GLN A 248 28.44 16.75 -21.81
CA GLN A 248 29.81 16.99 -21.43
C GLN A 248 30.76 16.14 -22.28
N GLU A 249 31.73 16.80 -22.90
CA GLU A 249 32.83 16.08 -23.52
C GLU A 249 33.76 15.52 -22.46
N VAL A 250 34.21 14.28 -22.66
CA VAL A 250 35.27 13.68 -21.82
C VAL A 250 36.54 14.50 -22.00
N ILE A 251 37.12 15.04 -20.94
CA ILE A 251 38.39 15.77 -21.01
C ILE A 251 39.39 14.96 -20.19
N PRO A 252 40.57 14.61 -20.72
CA PRO A 252 41.58 13.93 -19.93
C PRO A 252 41.99 14.79 -18.73
N MET A 253 41.87 14.23 -17.53
CA MET A 253 42.18 14.90 -16.28
C MET A 253 43.30 14.15 -15.53
N PRO A 254 44.07 14.82 -14.67
CA PRO A 254 45.05 14.14 -13.83
C PRO A 254 44.40 13.07 -12.96
N ALA A 255 45.11 11.97 -12.67
CA ALA A 255 44.61 10.86 -11.86
C ALA A 255 44.19 11.24 -10.42
N SER A 256 44.56 12.43 -9.95
CA SER A 256 44.13 13.00 -8.66
C SER A 256 42.73 13.60 -8.69
N CYS A 257 42.14 13.78 -9.87
CA CYS A 257 40.82 14.38 -10.05
C CYS A 257 39.76 13.28 -10.22
N PRO A 258 38.62 13.35 -9.51
CA PRO A 258 37.53 12.43 -9.72
C PRO A 258 36.93 12.63 -11.12
N THR A 259 36.49 11.54 -11.75
CA THR A 259 35.79 11.62 -13.03
C THR A 259 34.36 12.12 -12.86
N ILE A 260 33.70 12.50 -13.95
CA ILE A 260 32.33 13.03 -13.93
C ILE A 260 31.37 11.98 -13.35
N ALA A 261 31.51 10.71 -13.73
CA ALA A 261 30.69 9.64 -13.17
C ALA A 261 30.84 9.53 -11.65
N VAL A 262 32.04 9.76 -11.09
CA VAL A 262 32.30 9.74 -9.64
C VAL A 262 31.73 10.98 -8.95
N MET A 263 31.91 12.16 -9.54
CA MET A 263 31.34 13.41 -9.01
C MET A 263 29.82 13.34 -8.91
N ASP A 264 29.17 12.79 -9.94
CA ASP A 264 27.71 12.58 -9.98
C ASP A 264 27.21 11.75 -8.78
N VAL A 265 27.94 10.71 -8.35
CA VAL A 265 27.58 9.89 -7.17
C VAL A 265 27.55 10.71 -5.89
N ALA A 266 28.47 11.68 -5.75
CA ALA A 266 28.57 12.51 -4.55
C ALA A 266 27.47 13.59 -4.47
N GLU A 267 27.10 14.15 -5.62
CA GLU A 267 26.22 15.33 -5.69
C GLU A 267 24.73 14.95 -5.58
N ASN A 268 24.32 13.84 -6.19
CA ASN A 268 22.90 13.48 -6.29
C ASN A 268 22.38 12.64 -5.10
N MET A 269 21.06 12.44 -5.06
CA MET A 269 20.39 11.63 -4.03
C MET A 269 20.46 10.12 -4.30
N ARG A 270 20.82 9.68 -5.51
CA ARG A 270 20.75 8.26 -5.94
C ARG A 270 21.60 7.35 -5.06
N ALA A 271 22.84 7.73 -4.80
CA ALA A 271 23.75 6.93 -3.97
C ALA A 271 23.19 6.73 -2.55
N LYS A 272 22.56 7.76 -1.98
CA LYS A 272 21.98 7.71 -0.63
C LYS A 272 20.73 6.84 -0.59
N ILE A 273 19.88 6.94 -1.62
CA ILE A 273 18.70 6.07 -1.79
C ILE A 273 19.13 4.61 -1.96
N TYR A 274 20.12 4.34 -2.80
CA TYR A 274 20.70 3.01 -2.98
C TYR A 274 21.18 2.43 -1.65
N CYS A 275 22.00 3.18 -0.90
CA CYS A 275 22.49 2.75 0.40
C CYS A 275 21.35 2.44 1.38
N LEU A 276 20.31 3.27 1.46
CA LEU A 276 19.14 3.01 2.30
C LEU A 276 18.43 1.72 1.91
N ILE A 277 18.19 1.50 0.62
CA ILE A 277 17.53 0.27 0.13
C ILE A 277 18.41 -0.95 0.40
N CYS A 278 19.74 -0.86 0.29
CA CYS A 278 20.65 -1.93 0.70
C CYS A 278 20.51 -2.29 2.18
N LYS A 279 20.30 -1.29 3.06
CA LYS A 279 20.10 -1.50 4.50
C LYS A 279 18.71 -2.09 4.82
N LEU A 280 17.68 -1.68 4.08
CA LEU A 280 16.32 -2.23 4.22
C LEU A 280 16.18 -3.65 3.66
N GLY A 281 16.97 -3.96 2.63
CA GLY A 281 16.88 -5.18 1.84
C GLY A 281 16.04 -4.99 0.58
N PHE A 282 16.36 -5.75 -0.46
CA PHE A 282 15.62 -5.74 -1.74
C PHE A 282 14.43 -6.69 -1.77
N GLU A 283 14.22 -7.46 -0.69
CA GLU A 283 13.24 -8.54 -0.62
C GLU A 283 12.11 -8.18 0.36
N ASN A 284 10.89 -8.65 0.09
CA ASN A 284 9.72 -8.50 0.96
C ASN A 284 9.34 -7.06 1.34
N LEU A 285 9.65 -6.08 0.48
CA LEU A 285 9.25 -4.69 0.68
C LEU A 285 7.73 -4.54 0.51
N PRO A 286 7.00 -4.11 1.55
CA PRO A 286 5.54 -4.04 1.50
C PRO A 286 5.04 -2.88 0.65
N GLY A 287 3.86 -3.06 0.03
CA GLY A 287 3.11 -1.99 -0.64
C GLY A 287 3.71 -1.51 -1.96
N LEU A 288 4.57 -2.30 -2.59
CA LEU A 288 5.16 -1.98 -3.89
C LEU A 288 4.29 -2.50 -5.04
N CYS A 289 4.07 -1.66 -6.06
CA CYS A 289 3.46 -2.07 -7.32
C CYS A 289 4.52 -2.59 -8.29
N ALA A 290 4.12 -3.23 -9.39
CA ALA A 290 5.06 -3.74 -10.39
C ALA A 290 5.97 -2.64 -10.97
N ARG A 291 5.45 -1.42 -11.18
CA ARG A 291 6.26 -0.27 -11.59
C ARG A 291 7.33 0.08 -10.55
N ASP A 292 7.06 -0.13 -9.26
CA ASP A 292 8.06 0.04 -8.20
C ASP A 292 9.13 -1.03 -8.31
N PHE A 293 8.77 -2.29 -8.57
CA PHE A 293 9.73 -3.37 -8.79
C PHE A 293 10.60 -3.17 -10.04
N VAL A 294 10.03 -2.61 -11.12
CA VAL A 294 10.79 -2.23 -12.33
C VAL A 294 11.89 -1.21 -11.99
N THR A 295 11.57 -0.17 -11.22
CA THR A 295 12.56 0.81 -10.76
C THR A 295 13.55 0.19 -9.76
N LEU A 296 13.07 -0.67 -8.85
CA LEU A 296 13.90 -1.35 -7.86
C LEU A 296 14.95 -2.24 -8.51
N ALA A 297 14.65 -2.87 -9.66
CA ALA A 297 15.61 -3.65 -10.44
C ALA A 297 16.79 -2.79 -10.92
N ILE A 298 16.54 -1.52 -11.27
CA ILE A 298 17.58 -0.55 -11.63
C ILE A 298 18.40 -0.18 -10.39
N ILE A 299 17.74 0.18 -9.29
CA ILE A 299 18.40 0.56 -8.04
C ILE A 299 19.32 -0.58 -7.56
N ARG A 300 18.86 -1.83 -7.62
CA ARG A 300 19.64 -3.01 -7.23
C ARG A 300 20.98 -3.13 -7.97
N ARG A 301 21.06 -2.62 -9.20
CA ARG A 301 22.24 -2.65 -10.07
C ARG A 301 22.91 -1.29 -10.22
N TYR A 302 22.58 -0.32 -9.36
CA TYR A 302 23.10 1.05 -9.43
C TYR A 302 24.63 1.12 -9.51
N LEU A 303 25.33 0.45 -8.59
CA LEU A 303 26.80 0.47 -8.57
C LEU A 303 27.40 -0.20 -9.80
N ASP A 304 26.80 -1.30 -10.29
CA ASP A 304 27.24 -1.97 -11.51
C ASP A 304 27.17 -0.99 -12.70
N PHE A 305 26.08 -0.22 -12.82
CA PHE A 305 25.93 0.79 -13.86
C PHE A 305 26.90 1.96 -13.72
N LYS A 306 27.12 2.47 -12.51
CA LYS A 306 28.09 3.56 -12.28
C LYS A 306 29.53 3.13 -12.55
N VAL A 307 29.90 1.89 -12.22
CA VAL A 307 31.20 1.31 -12.60
C VAL A 307 31.32 1.21 -14.12
N GLY A 308 30.25 0.82 -14.82
CA GLY A 308 30.15 0.89 -16.28
C GLY A 308 30.46 2.26 -16.85
N GLU A 309 29.84 3.30 -16.31
CA GLU A 309 30.09 4.68 -16.74
C GLU A 309 31.55 5.12 -16.53
N ILE A 310 32.17 4.74 -15.41
CA ILE A 310 33.59 5.04 -15.13
C ILE A 310 34.50 4.36 -16.16
N TRP A 311 34.26 3.09 -16.48
CA TRP A 311 35.04 2.39 -17.51
C TRP A 311 34.86 2.97 -18.90
N ASP A 312 33.65 3.43 -19.24
CA ASP A 312 33.38 4.16 -20.48
C ASP A 312 34.15 5.49 -20.54
N GLU A 313 34.22 6.22 -19.43
CA GLU A 313 35.01 7.46 -19.29
C GLU A 313 36.50 7.18 -19.49
N VAL A 314 37.07 6.17 -18.82
CA VAL A 314 38.46 5.73 -19.00
C VAL A 314 38.75 5.37 -20.47
N CYS A 315 37.88 4.58 -21.10
CA CYS A 315 38.03 4.22 -22.51
C CYS A 315 37.98 5.43 -23.45
N ALA A 316 37.19 6.45 -23.11
CA ALA A 316 37.09 7.68 -23.88
C ALA A 316 38.30 8.61 -23.68
N GLU A 317 38.84 8.69 -22.46
CA GLU A 317 40.07 9.44 -22.15
C GLU A 317 41.27 8.88 -22.90
N LEU A 318 41.50 7.57 -22.83
CA LEU A 318 42.60 6.91 -23.56
C LEU A 318 42.56 7.19 -25.07
N LYS A 319 41.35 7.19 -25.66
CA LYS A 319 41.16 7.55 -27.07
C LYS A 319 41.48 9.01 -27.36
N LYS A 320 41.10 9.93 -26.48
CA LYS A 320 41.37 11.38 -26.63
C LYS A 320 42.87 11.69 -26.49
N GLU A 321 43.55 11.04 -25.56
CA GLU A 321 45.00 11.14 -25.39
C GLU A 321 45.78 10.44 -26.52
N LYS A 322 45.08 9.70 -27.40
CA LYS A 322 45.68 8.84 -28.43
C LYS A 322 46.61 7.80 -27.82
N PHE A 323 46.33 7.39 -26.58
CA PHE A 323 47.04 6.31 -25.92
C PHE A 323 46.55 4.98 -26.49
N ARG A 324 47.49 4.11 -26.86
CA ARG A 324 47.18 2.78 -27.38
C ARG A 324 47.57 1.73 -26.34
N PRO A 325 46.59 1.08 -25.68
CA PRO A 325 46.85 -0.06 -24.81
C PRO A 325 47.52 -1.21 -25.56
N VAL A 326 48.27 -2.05 -24.85
CA VAL A 326 48.76 -3.31 -25.40
C VAL A 326 47.58 -4.27 -25.65
N THR A 327 47.75 -5.24 -26.55
CA THR A 327 46.67 -6.16 -26.95
C THR A 327 45.95 -6.82 -25.76
N PRO A 328 46.65 -7.36 -24.74
CA PRO A 328 45.98 -7.95 -23.58
C PRO A 328 45.09 -6.96 -22.81
N ASP A 329 45.56 -5.73 -22.62
CA ASP A 329 44.79 -4.69 -21.92
C ASP A 329 43.60 -4.24 -22.75
N GLN A 330 43.74 -4.17 -24.07
CA GLN A 330 42.64 -3.86 -24.98
C GLN A 330 41.55 -4.94 -24.92
N GLU A 331 41.93 -6.22 -24.92
CA GLU A 331 40.99 -7.34 -24.75
C GLU A 331 40.31 -7.30 -23.37
N ALA A 332 41.07 -7.01 -22.30
CA ALA A 332 40.52 -6.86 -20.96
C ALA A 332 39.48 -5.73 -20.88
N LEU A 333 39.78 -4.56 -21.45
CA LEU A 333 38.84 -3.43 -21.51
C LEU A 333 37.55 -3.81 -22.26
N GLN A 334 37.66 -4.52 -23.38
CA GLN A 334 36.50 -4.98 -24.14
C GLN A 334 35.63 -5.95 -23.33
N LEU A 335 36.25 -6.93 -22.66
CA LEU A 335 35.54 -7.89 -21.81
C LEU A 335 34.83 -7.20 -20.64
N ILE A 336 35.47 -6.20 -20.02
CA ILE A 336 34.87 -5.42 -18.94
C ILE A 336 33.65 -4.65 -19.44
N THR A 337 33.77 -3.93 -20.56
CA THR A 337 32.65 -3.17 -21.14
C THR A 337 31.49 -4.09 -21.54
N GLU A 338 31.79 -5.24 -22.14
CA GLU A 338 30.77 -6.23 -22.53
C GLU A 338 30.06 -6.84 -21.30
N ALA A 339 30.81 -7.18 -20.25
CA ALA A 339 30.23 -7.69 -19.01
C ALA A 339 29.26 -6.68 -18.38
N LEU A 340 29.61 -5.40 -18.37
CA LEU A 340 28.77 -4.32 -17.81
C LEU A 340 27.53 -4.05 -18.68
N GLU A 341 27.65 -4.10 -20.01
CA GLU A 341 26.50 -4.02 -20.91
C GLU A 341 25.55 -5.21 -20.71
N ASN A 342 26.09 -6.41 -20.47
CA ASN A 342 25.29 -7.61 -20.21
C ASN A 342 24.48 -7.49 -18.92
N VAL A 343 24.98 -6.81 -17.89
CA VAL A 343 24.16 -6.49 -16.69
C VAL A 343 22.93 -5.67 -17.08
N GLY A 344 23.10 -4.66 -17.95
CA GLY A 344 21.97 -3.87 -18.49
C GLY A 344 20.94 -4.75 -19.20
N LYS A 345 21.39 -5.67 -20.07
CA LYS A 345 20.50 -6.62 -20.78
C LYS A 345 19.73 -7.53 -19.82
N ILE A 346 20.40 -8.06 -18.79
CA ILE A 346 19.76 -8.90 -17.77
C ILE A 346 18.67 -8.12 -17.03
N VAL A 347 18.94 -6.86 -16.67
CA VAL A 347 17.92 -6.01 -16.00
C VAL A 347 16.73 -5.75 -16.90
N VAL A 348 16.92 -5.46 -18.19
CA VAL A 348 15.79 -5.29 -19.12
C VAL A 348 14.95 -6.57 -19.26
N SER A 349 15.60 -7.73 -19.32
CA SER A 349 14.90 -9.03 -19.32
C SER A 349 14.04 -9.21 -18.08
N LEU A 350 14.62 -8.94 -16.89
CA LEU A 350 13.91 -9.03 -15.61
C LEU A 350 12.73 -8.05 -15.54
N GLN A 351 12.93 -6.81 -15.97
CA GLN A 351 11.86 -5.80 -15.99
C GLN A 351 10.71 -6.20 -16.93
N THR A 352 11.03 -6.85 -18.05
CA THR A 352 10.01 -7.32 -19.00
C THR A 352 9.21 -8.49 -18.41
N GLU A 353 9.89 -9.46 -17.81
CA GLU A 353 9.24 -10.59 -17.11
C GLU A 353 8.30 -10.10 -15.99
N MET A 354 8.73 -9.13 -15.19
CA MET A 354 7.91 -8.54 -14.12
C MET A 354 6.60 -7.93 -14.64
N LEU A 355 6.67 -7.19 -15.75
CA LEU A 355 5.50 -6.55 -16.36
C LEU A 355 4.57 -7.57 -17.03
N GLU A 356 5.13 -8.55 -17.75
CA GLU A 356 4.36 -9.63 -18.37
C GLU A 356 3.64 -10.48 -17.31
N SER A 357 4.33 -10.81 -16.20
CA SER A 357 3.72 -11.53 -15.08
C SER A 357 2.56 -10.74 -14.45
N GLN A 358 2.69 -9.42 -14.33
CA GLN A 358 1.60 -8.58 -13.82
C GLN A 358 0.40 -8.61 -14.78
N GLN A 359 0.64 -8.37 -16.07
CA GLN A 359 -0.41 -8.39 -17.09
C GLN A 359 -1.14 -9.74 -17.13
N PHE A 360 -0.40 -10.84 -17.02
CA PHE A 360 -0.98 -12.17 -16.96
C PHE A 360 -1.86 -12.38 -15.72
N GLN A 361 -1.45 -11.88 -14.56
CA GLN A 361 -2.28 -11.92 -13.34
C GLN A 361 -3.55 -11.10 -13.49
N GLU A 362 -3.45 -9.88 -14.04
CA GLU A 362 -4.59 -9.00 -14.30
C GLU A 362 -5.62 -9.66 -15.23
N LEU A 363 -5.15 -10.30 -16.32
CA LEU A 363 -6.01 -11.06 -17.23
C LEU A 363 -6.70 -12.25 -16.53
N GLN A 364 -5.99 -13.00 -15.70
CA GLN A 364 -6.60 -14.10 -14.95
C GLN A 364 -7.65 -13.63 -13.93
N GLU A 365 -7.42 -12.49 -13.28
CA GLU A 365 -8.39 -11.89 -12.36
C GLU A 365 -9.63 -11.40 -13.09
N GLU A 366 -9.44 -10.79 -14.25
CA GLU A 366 -10.50 -10.37 -15.16
C GLU A 366 -11.35 -11.57 -15.62
N GLU A 367 -10.72 -12.67 -16.08
CA GLU A 367 -11.43 -13.90 -16.45
C GLU A 367 -12.24 -14.49 -15.29
N LYS A 368 -11.66 -14.52 -14.09
CA LYS A 368 -12.37 -14.96 -12.87
C LYS A 368 -13.56 -14.05 -12.57
N CYS A 369 -13.43 -12.75 -12.77
CA CYS A 369 -14.52 -11.79 -12.60
C CYS A 369 -15.65 -12.04 -13.59
N TYR A 370 -15.33 -12.20 -14.88
CA TYR A 370 -16.32 -12.55 -15.91
C TYR A 370 -17.00 -13.88 -15.64
N GLY A 371 -16.26 -14.89 -15.18
CA GLY A 371 -16.82 -16.17 -14.75
C GLY A 371 -17.84 -16.02 -13.62
N LYS A 372 -17.56 -15.17 -12.63
CA LYS A 372 -18.51 -14.83 -11.55
C LYS A 372 -19.77 -14.17 -12.11
N ILE A 373 -19.64 -13.17 -12.98
CA ILE A 373 -20.78 -12.47 -13.61
C ILE A 373 -21.65 -13.47 -14.39
N HIS A 374 -21.03 -14.34 -15.18
CA HIS A 374 -21.75 -15.37 -15.93
C HIS A 374 -22.50 -16.35 -15.01
N SER A 375 -21.87 -16.79 -13.92
CA SER A 375 -22.50 -17.67 -12.94
C SER A 375 -23.70 -16.99 -12.25
N LEU A 376 -23.60 -15.70 -11.93
CA LEU A 376 -24.69 -14.92 -11.34
C LEU A 376 -25.88 -14.78 -12.30
N HIS A 377 -25.61 -14.53 -13.59
CA HIS A 377 -26.66 -14.52 -14.62
C HIS A 377 -27.37 -15.87 -14.72
N LYS A 378 -26.62 -16.98 -14.74
CA LYS A 378 -27.18 -18.33 -14.77
C LYS A 378 -28.03 -18.63 -13.53
N GLN A 379 -27.57 -18.24 -12.34
CA GLN A 379 -28.34 -18.39 -11.11
C GLN A 379 -29.64 -17.58 -11.16
N LYS A 380 -29.59 -16.33 -11.62
CA LYS A 380 -30.78 -15.49 -11.79
C LYS A 380 -31.78 -16.12 -12.76
N GLU A 381 -31.32 -16.69 -13.86
CA GLU A 381 -32.19 -17.39 -14.82
C GLU A 381 -32.85 -18.63 -14.21
N ILE A 382 -32.10 -19.42 -13.43
CA ILE A 382 -32.64 -20.59 -12.71
C ILE A 382 -33.71 -20.14 -11.70
N VAL A 383 -33.45 -19.07 -10.94
CA VAL A 383 -34.42 -18.50 -9.99
C VAL A 383 -35.68 -18.04 -10.72
N ASN A 384 -35.55 -17.32 -11.85
CA ASN A 384 -36.69 -16.90 -12.65
C ASN A 384 -37.51 -18.09 -13.16
N LYS A 385 -36.87 -19.12 -13.72
CA LYS A 385 -37.57 -20.36 -14.16
C LYS A 385 -38.26 -21.07 -13.00
N SER A 386 -37.63 -21.09 -11.82
CA SER A 386 -38.24 -21.69 -10.62
C SER A 386 -39.47 -20.89 -10.16
N TRP A 387 -39.42 -19.57 -10.26
CA TRP A 387 -40.53 -18.67 -9.94
C TRP A 387 -41.69 -18.81 -10.93
N GLU A 388 -41.40 -18.87 -12.23
CA GLU A 388 -42.40 -19.16 -13.26
C GLU A 388 -43.08 -20.51 -13.03
N ASN A 389 -42.30 -21.56 -12.72
CA ASN A 389 -42.85 -22.88 -12.37
C ASN A 389 -43.71 -22.83 -11.11
N PHE A 390 -43.30 -22.05 -10.10
CA PHE A 390 -44.07 -21.87 -8.88
C PHE A 390 -45.42 -21.18 -9.19
N LEU A 391 -45.40 -20.07 -9.92
CA LEU A 391 -46.61 -19.35 -10.36
C LEU A 391 -47.52 -20.25 -11.21
N ALA A 392 -46.96 -21.07 -12.11
CA ALA A 392 -47.72 -22.00 -12.91
C ALA A 392 -48.44 -23.07 -12.06
N ARG A 393 -47.82 -23.51 -10.96
CA ARG A 393 -48.37 -24.51 -10.02
C ARG A 393 -49.35 -23.96 -9.00
N THR A 394 -49.34 -22.65 -8.74
CA THR A 394 -50.17 -22.05 -7.67
C THR A 394 -51.28 -21.16 -8.21
N SER A 395 -51.03 -20.41 -9.28
CA SER A 395 -51.87 -19.29 -9.69
C SER A 395 -52.32 -19.34 -11.15
N ASN A 396 -51.66 -20.10 -12.03
CA ASN A 396 -52.05 -20.21 -13.43
C ASN A 396 -53.18 -21.25 -13.63
N TYR A 397 -54.42 -20.77 -13.76
CA TYR A 397 -55.62 -21.61 -13.89
C TYR A 397 -55.57 -22.56 -15.09
N GLU A 398 -55.09 -22.11 -16.25
CA GLU A 398 -55.03 -22.94 -17.47
C GLU A 398 -54.01 -24.07 -17.33
N ALA A 399 -52.82 -23.76 -16.79
CA ALA A 399 -51.77 -24.73 -16.52
C ALA A 399 -52.24 -25.79 -15.50
N LEU A 400 -52.91 -25.35 -14.42
CA LEU A 400 -53.50 -26.22 -13.41
C LEU A 400 -54.58 -27.15 -13.98
N LYS A 401 -55.46 -26.63 -14.84
CA LYS A 401 -56.50 -27.43 -15.50
C LYS A 401 -55.90 -28.48 -16.42
N LYS A 402 -54.84 -28.13 -17.16
CA LYS A 402 -54.10 -29.07 -18.01
C LYS A 402 -53.39 -30.15 -17.19
N ALA A 403 -52.73 -29.77 -16.09
CA ALA A 403 -52.06 -30.70 -15.18
C ALA A 403 -53.06 -31.66 -14.51
N LYS A 404 -54.24 -31.18 -14.08
CA LYS A 404 -55.32 -32.01 -13.54
C LYS A 404 -55.78 -33.07 -14.56
N ARG A 405 -56.03 -32.67 -15.81
CA ARG A 405 -56.41 -33.59 -16.89
C ARG A 405 -55.33 -34.65 -17.16
N LEU A 406 -54.05 -34.26 -17.15
CA LEU A 406 -52.94 -35.20 -17.32
C LEU A 406 -52.87 -36.20 -16.16
N ARG A 407 -53.07 -35.73 -14.93
CA ARG A 407 -53.13 -36.59 -13.74
C ARG A 407 -54.28 -37.59 -13.83
N GLU A 408 -55.47 -37.13 -14.20
CA GLU A 408 -56.65 -37.99 -14.42
C GLU A 408 -56.38 -39.04 -15.50
N LYS A 409 -55.76 -38.65 -16.63
CA LYS A 409 -55.40 -39.58 -17.71
C LYS A 409 -54.36 -40.62 -17.25
N SER A 410 -53.37 -40.21 -16.46
CA SER A 410 -52.37 -41.13 -15.89
C SER A 410 -53.00 -42.14 -14.93
N ILE A 411 -53.90 -41.66 -14.06
CA ILE A 411 -54.66 -42.52 -13.14
C ILE A 411 -55.52 -43.51 -13.90
N GLU A 412 -56.20 -43.07 -14.96
CA GLU A 412 -57.03 -43.97 -15.78
C GLU A 412 -56.17 -45.02 -16.50
N ASN A 413 -55.01 -44.62 -17.01
CA ASN A 413 -54.06 -45.53 -17.64
C ASN A 413 -53.44 -46.54 -16.67
N SER A 414 -53.29 -46.19 -15.39
CA SER A 414 -52.75 -47.08 -14.36
C SER A 414 -53.80 -48.05 -13.81
N LYS A 415 -55.08 -47.87 -14.13
CA LYS A 415 -56.13 -48.82 -13.71
C LYS A 415 -56.00 -50.14 -14.48
N PRO A 416 -56.12 -51.29 -13.82
CA PRO A 416 -56.11 -52.59 -14.49
C PRO A 416 -57.32 -52.72 -15.43
N LYS A 417 -57.09 -53.12 -16.67
CA LYS A 417 -58.12 -53.25 -17.71
C LYS A 417 -58.98 -54.52 -17.56
N ILE A 418 -58.54 -55.49 -16.77
CA ILE A 418 -59.22 -56.77 -16.54
C ILE A 418 -59.61 -56.85 -15.07
N LYS A 419 -60.91 -57.01 -14.80
CA LYS A 419 -61.47 -57.19 -13.45
C LYS A 419 -61.62 -58.69 -13.20
N HIS A 420 -60.83 -59.27 -12.29
CA HIS A 420 -61.05 -60.63 -11.83
C HIS A 420 -62.25 -60.66 -10.87
N TYR A 421 -63.22 -61.54 -11.12
CA TYR A 421 -64.49 -61.61 -10.39
C TYR A 421 -64.37 -62.01 -8.90
N SER A 422 -63.17 -62.34 -8.42
CA SER A 422 -62.91 -62.76 -7.03
C SER A 422 -62.08 -61.77 -6.20
N ALA A 423 -61.77 -60.57 -6.71
CA ALA A 423 -60.97 -59.57 -5.99
C ALA A 423 -61.78 -58.32 -5.65
N THR A 424 -61.77 -57.91 -4.38
CA THR A 424 -62.42 -56.70 -3.89
C THR A 424 -61.57 -55.48 -4.24
N PHE A 425 -62.02 -54.66 -5.19
CA PHE A 425 -61.33 -53.41 -5.56
C PHE A 425 -61.91 -52.24 -4.78
N HIS A 426 -61.07 -51.53 -4.03
CA HIS A 426 -61.46 -50.28 -3.38
C HIS A 426 -61.39 -49.12 -4.39
N PRO A 427 -62.45 -48.30 -4.54
CA PRO A 427 -62.40 -47.10 -5.37
C PRO A 427 -61.42 -46.09 -4.75
N THR A 428 -60.37 -45.75 -5.49
CA THR A 428 -59.38 -44.72 -5.08
C THR A 428 -59.83 -43.30 -5.40
N ASP A 429 -61.03 -43.13 -5.96
CA ASP A 429 -61.60 -41.85 -6.36
C ASP A 429 -62.88 -41.56 -5.56
N ILE A 430 -62.88 -40.47 -4.80
CA ILE A 430 -64.03 -40.01 -4.02
C ILE A 430 -64.72 -38.92 -4.84
N LYS A 431 -65.81 -39.29 -5.51
CA LYS A 431 -66.59 -38.36 -6.35
C LYS A 431 -67.09 -37.19 -5.51
N GLY A 432 -66.82 -35.96 -5.97
CA GLY A 432 -67.26 -34.73 -5.30
C GLY A 432 -66.34 -34.21 -4.20
N LEU A 433 -65.16 -34.83 -3.99
CA LEU A 433 -64.19 -34.38 -3.00
C LEU A 433 -63.45 -33.10 -3.47
N ASN A 434 -64.06 -31.94 -3.22
CA ASN A 434 -63.46 -30.62 -3.48
C ASN A 434 -62.64 -30.13 -2.27
N THR A 435 -61.83 -30.99 -1.66
CA THR A 435 -60.99 -30.58 -0.53
C THR A 435 -59.68 -29.99 -1.04
N THR A 436 -59.54 -28.66 -1.01
CA THR A 436 -58.23 -28.04 -0.90
C THR A 436 -57.67 -28.44 0.45
N VAL A 437 -56.57 -29.20 0.47
CA VAL A 437 -55.93 -29.62 1.73
C VAL A 437 -55.34 -28.36 2.38
N ALA A 438 -56.13 -27.69 3.21
CA ALA A 438 -55.57 -26.91 4.31
C ALA A 438 -54.98 -27.91 5.30
N SER A 439 -53.70 -27.77 5.62
CA SER A 439 -52.94 -28.62 6.55
C SER A 439 -53.56 -28.61 7.95
N GLY A 440 -54.67 -29.34 8.14
CA GLY A 440 -55.43 -29.34 9.39
C GLY A 440 -56.51 -30.42 9.51
N ARG A 441 -56.96 -31.02 8.40
CA ARG A 441 -57.87 -32.18 8.48
C ARG A 441 -57.09 -33.49 8.34
N LEU A 442 -56.88 -34.15 9.48
CA LEU A 442 -56.46 -35.55 9.54
C LEU A 442 -57.64 -36.40 9.05
N VAL A 443 -57.53 -37.01 7.87
CA VAL A 443 -58.46 -38.05 7.43
C VAL A 443 -57.81 -39.38 7.78
N THR A 444 -58.36 -40.07 8.77
CA THR A 444 -58.00 -41.46 9.08
C THR A 444 -58.59 -42.34 7.98
N VAL A 445 -57.72 -42.79 7.08
CA VAL A 445 -58.05 -43.86 6.14
C VAL A 445 -57.79 -45.16 6.88
N GLU A 446 -58.82 -45.98 7.07
CA GLU A 446 -58.64 -47.33 7.59
C GLU A 446 -57.84 -48.12 6.55
N SER A 447 -56.55 -48.37 6.83
CA SER A 447 -55.78 -49.32 6.07
C SER A 447 -56.32 -50.72 6.31
N THR A 448 -56.17 -51.60 5.32
CA THR A 448 -56.52 -53.02 5.40
C THR A 448 -56.03 -53.62 6.73
N PRO A 449 -56.89 -54.33 7.50
CA PRO A 449 -56.55 -54.88 8.80
C PRO A 449 -55.27 -55.72 8.76
N SER A 450 -54.42 -55.58 9.78
CA SER A 450 -53.13 -56.27 9.93
C SER A 450 -53.24 -57.79 9.78
N GLU A 451 -54.40 -58.33 10.12
CA GLU A 451 -54.77 -59.74 10.08
C GLU A 451 -54.86 -60.30 8.65
N LEU A 452 -55.14 -59.46 7.65
CA LEU A 452 -55.34 -59.88 6.25
C LEU A 452 -54.09 -59.74 5.37
N ILE A 453 -53.11 -58.93 5.77
CA ILE A 453 -51.86 -58.72 4.99
C ILE A 453 -50.69 -59.52 5.58
N GLY A 454 -50.82 -60.12 6.78
CA GLY A 454 -49.67 -60.71 7.45
C GLY A 454 -48.54 -59.69 7.53
N GLY A 455 -48.85 -58.46 7.95
CA GLY A 455 -47.91 -57.36 8.24
C GLY A 455 -46.82 -57.08 7.18
N PRO A 456 -46.86 -55.95 6.45
CA PRO A 456 -45.76 -55.61 5.57
C PRO A 456 -44.56 -55.16 6.43
N LEU A 457 -43.47 -55.93 6.40
CA LEU A 457 -42.15 -55.67 7.03
C LEU A 457 -41.86 -56.33 8.40
N ALA A 458 -42.46 -57.48 8.74
CA ALA A 458 -42.02 -58.21 9.94
C ALA A 458 -40.58 -58.77 9.82
N ASP A 459 -40.14 -59.14 8.60
CA ASP A 459 -38.87 -59.85 8.38
C ASP A 459 -37.89 -59.16 7.41
N THR A 460 -37.85 -57.81 7.39
CA THR A 460 -36.82 -57.09 6.63
C THR A 460 -36.25 -55.91 7.40
N ASP A 461 -34.92 -55.71 7.33
CA ASP A 461 -34.12 -54.66 7.99
C ASP A 461 -34.51 -53.19 7.67
N LEU A 462 -35.62 -52.97 6.96
CA LEU A 462 -36.18 -51.65 6.64
C LEU A 462 -37.25 -51.19 7.66
N ALA A 463 -37.10 -51.56 8.94
CA ALA A 463 -37.89 -50.98 10.01
C ALA A 463 -37.57 -49.48 10.14
N LEU A 464 -38.45 -48.65 9.58
CA LEU A 464 -38.41 -47.20 9.59
C LEU A 464 -38.14 -46.66 11.00
N LYS A 465 -36.90 -46.20 11.23
CA LYS A 465 -36.64 -45.09 12.18
C LYS A 465 -37.63 -43.99 11.82
N LYS A 466 -38.59 -43.72 12.71
CA LYS A 466 -39.46 -42.54 12.62
C LYS A 466 -38.58 -41.30 12.58
N LEU A 467 -38.33 -40.78 11.37
CA LEU A 467 -37.79 -39.45 11.21
C LEU A 467 -38.91 -38.46 11.56
N PRO A 468 -38.72 -37.57 12.54
CA PRO A 468 -39.71 -36.56 12.85
C PRO A 468 -39.71 -35.54 11.71
N ILE A 469 -40.70 -35.63 10.82
CA ILE A 469 -40.97 -34.59 9.82
C ILE A 469 -41.59 -33.40 10.56
N ARG A 470 -40.74 -32.47 11.03
CA ARG A 470 -41.16 -31.14 11.46
C ARG A 470 -41.24 -30.22 10.24
N GLY A 471 -42.46 -29.99 9.76
CA GLY A 471 -42.75 -28.84 8.91
C GLY A 471 -42.97 -27.59 9.79
N GLY A 472 -42.23 -26.51 9.51
CA GLY A 472 -42.56 -25.16 9.98
C GLY A 472 -41.49 -24.45 10.82
N ALA A 473 -41.05 -23.31 10.29
CA ALA A 473 -40.43 -22.13 10.94
C ALA A 473 -39.14 -22.32 11.77
N LEU A 474 -38.08 -21.63 11.31
CA LEU A 474 -36.88 -21.31 12.08
C LEU A 474 -37.28 -20.65 13.42
N LYS A 475 -37.17 -21.37 14.53
CA LYS A 475 -36.97 -20.77 15.84
C LYS A 475 -35.47 -20.66 16.09
N LYS A 476 -35.01 -19.41 16.25
CA LYS A 476 -33.69 -19.07 16.82
C LYS A 476 -33.48 -19.89 18.09
N PHE A 477 -32.38 -20.61 18.16
CA PHE A 477 -31.77 -20.99 19.43
C PHE A 477 -30.44 -20.24 19.54
N GLU A 478 -30.35 -19.49 20.63
CA GLU A 478 -29.15 -18.84 21.14
C GLU A 478 -28.07 -19.88 21.43
N GLY A 479 -26.82 -19.47 21.23
CA GLY A 479 -25.68 -20.36 21.18
C GLY A 479 -25.35 -21.04 22.49
N VAL A 480 -24.46 -22.04 22.40
CA VAL A 480 -23.44 -22.33 23.41
C VAL A 480 -22.39 -23.27 22.82
N LYS A 481 -21.13 -22.80 22.93
CA LYS A 481 -19.83 -23.46 23.09
C LYS A 481 -19.30 -24.42 22.02
N VAL A 482 -18.33 -23.86 21.29
CA VAL A 482 -17.14 -24.52 20.72
C VAL A 482 -16.41 -25.31 21.82
N ILE A 483 -16.17 -26.60 21.58
CA ILE A 483 -15.07 -27.35 22.20
C ILE A 483 -14.40 -28.15 21.07
N ASP A 484 -13.17 -27.72 20.74
CA ASP A 484 -12.22 -28.49 19.96
C ASP A 484 -11.73 -29.72 20.73
N SER A 485 -11.58 -30.85 20.03
CA SER A 485 -10.29 -31.56 19.90
C SER A 485 -10.48 -32.95 19.29
N PHE A 486 -10.15 -33.07 18.00
CA PHE A 486 -9.85 -34.35 17.36
C PHE A 486 -8.46 -34.82 17.82
N LYS A 487 -8.41 -35.84 18.68
CA LYS A 487 -7.20 -36.67 18.86
C LYS A 487 -7.15 -37.71 17.73
N LYS A 488 -6.18 -37.58 16.82
CA LYS A 488 -5.76 -38.62 15.88
C LYS A 488 -5.11 -39.76 16.66
N SER A 489 -5.69 -40.94 16.63
CA SER A 489 -4.98 -42.19 16.90
C SER A 489 -4.21 -42.60 15.65
N SER A 490 -2.91 -42.75 15.82
CA SER A 490 -1.94 -43.34 14.90
C SER A 490 -2.25 -44.82 14.65
N VAL A 491 -2.30 -45.22 13.37
CA VAL A 491 -2.19 -46.62 12.95
C VAL A 491 -0.89 -46.75 12.17
N THR A 492 0.04 -47.49 12.78
CA THR A 492 1.30 -47.94 12.20
C THR A 492 1.01 -49.09 11.25
N VAL A 493 1.50 -49.02 10.01
CA VAL A 493 1.58 -50.16 9.09
C VAL A 493 3.05 -50.53 8.96
N LYS A 494 3.31 -51.84 9.02
CA LYS A 494 4.62 -52.48 8.83
C LYS A 494 5.28 -52.11 7.52
#